data_AF-A0AAD7UD36-F1
#
_entry.id   AF-A0AAD7UD36-F1
#
_cell.length_a   1.000
_cell.length_b   1.000
_cell.length_c   1.000
_cell.angle_alpha   90.00
_cell.angle_beta   90.00
_cell.angle_gamma   90.00
#
_symmetry.space_group_name_H-M   'P 1'
#
loop_
_entity.id
_entity.type
_entity.pdbx_description
1 polymer ?
#
loop_
_entity_poly.entity_id
_entity_poly.type
_entity_poly.pdbx_seq_one_letter_code
_entity_poly.pdbx_strand_id
1 'polypeptide(L)'
;MSSVALSHQLSALQLASVGNFGVAVLSCVYGAHNLIMLLLTFLDHNDDDCGDPFESRLARCGSPVSDEVFHLLDFWPTFAFALLTSFSFAQSSMRIMLMLEVSFSFVPAMLVTLDLKKFEVLSHEIEYLDELARAILLAALLRKARVISALIPCAQLLSYNCLADGERISHYFEFCSGLFSAAATFWLCMDNKIQAESEIICICQAQGYCRNLDSPHSAIRRRSRRGRVSITLPTLLRQGTSQKNLEEAPIADYGAV
;
A
#
# COMPACT_ATOMS: atom_id res chain seq x y z
N MET A 1 11.49 7.13 34.51
CA MET A 1 12.08 7.62 33.26
C MET A 1 12.55 9.05 33.48
N SER A 2 13.70 9.45 32.95
CA SER A 2 14.15 10.85 33.03
C SER A 2 13.20 11.76 32.23
N SER A 3 13.03 13.00 32.66
CA SER A 3 12.22 14.02 31.96
C SER A 3 12.64 14.19 30.50
N VAL A 4 13.94 14.04 30.22
CA VAL A 4 14.54 14.09 28.88
C VAL A 4 14.03 12.96 27.97
N ALA A 5 14.00 11.72 28.46
CA ALA A 5 13.53 10.58 27.66
C ALA A 5 12.04 10.71 27.30
N LEU A 6 11.24 11.25 28.22
CA LEU A 6 9.82 11.51 27.98
C LEU A 6 9.60 12.59 26.92
N SER A 7 10.33 13.69 26.99
CA SER A 7 10.27 14.78 26.01
C SER A 7 10.66 14.31 24.60
N HIS A 8 11.70 13.49 24.49
CA HIS A 8 12.10 12.90 23.22
C HIS A 8 11.02 11.97 22.64
N GLN A 9 10.42 11.12 23.48
CA GLN A 9 9.33 10.23 23.06
C GLN A 9 8.09 11.03 22.59
N LEU A 10 7.71 12.07 23.31
CA LEU A 10 6.59 12.94 22.93
C LEU A 10 6.83 13.60 21.57
N SER A 11 8.03 14.14 21.35
CA SER A 11 8.43 14.77 20.09
C SER A 11 8.39 13.77 18.93
N ALA A 12 8.87 12.53 19.16
CA ALA A 12 8.82 11.47 18.16
C ALA A 12 7.38 11.07 17.79
N LEU A 13 6.48 10.97 18.77
CA LEU A 13 5.07 10.66 18.52
C LEU A 13 4.35 11.79 17.79
N GLN A 14 4.65 13.05 18.11
CA GLN A 14 4.11 14.21 17.40
C GLN A 14 4.56 14.23 15.94
N LEU A 15 5.85 14.02 15.70
CA LEU A 15 6.40 13.93 14.35
C LEU A 15 5.78 12.77 13.57
N ALA A 16 5.60 11.61 14.21
CA ALA A 16 4.93 10.47 13.59
C ALA A 16 3.46 10.77 13.26
N SER A 17 2.71 11.42 14.15
CA SER A 17 1.31 11.80 13.91
C SER A 17 1.19 12.76 12.72
N VAL A 18 1.99 13.83 12.68
CA VAL A 18 2.01 14.82 11.60
C VAL A 18 2.47 14.18 10.29
N GLY A 19 3.53 13.37 10.33
CA GLY A 19 4.05 12.67 9.17
C GLY A 19 3.02 11.73 8.55
N ASN A 20 2.36 10.88 9.36
CA ASN A 20 1.29 10.01 8.87
C ASN A 20 0.13 10.80 8.28
N PHE A 21 -0.27 11.92 8.89
CA PHE A 21 -1.32 12.77 8.33
C PHE A 21 -0.93 13.34 6.95
N GLY A 22 0.32 13.82 6.81
CA GLY A 22 0.84 14.32 5.53
C GLY A 22 0.83 13.23 4.45
N VAL A 23 1.29 12.02 4.76
CA VAL A 23 1.27 10.90 3.81
C VAL A 23 -0.17 10.48 3.47
N ALA A 24 -1.10 10.52 4.43
CA ALA A 24 -2.52 10.25 4.16
C ALA A 24 -3.10 11.23 3.13
N VAL A 25 -2.86 12.54 3.28
CA VAL A 25 -3.32 13.55 2.33
C VAL A 25 -2.70 13.33 0.94
N LEU A 26 -1.40 13.07 0.87
CA LEU A 26 -0.72 12.82 -0.41
C LEU A 26 -1.18 11.51 -1.07
N SER A 27 -1.58 10.51 -0.27
CA SER A 27 -2.21 9.29 -0.79
C SER A 27 -3.55 9.59 -1.45
N CYS A 28 -4.36 10.51 -0.91
CA CYS A 28 -5.58 10.95 -1.57
C CYS A 28 -5.29 11.67 -2.90
N VAL A 29 -4.24 12.49 -2.97
CA VAL A 29 -3.80 13.14 -4.21
C VAL A 29 -3.39 12.10 -5.26
N TYR A 30 -2.59 11.09 -4.87
CA TYR A 30 -2.22 9.99 -5.76
C TYR A 30 -3.43 9.16 -6.21
N GLY A 31 -4.39 8.91 -5.32
CA GLY A 31 -5.65 8.27 -5.69
C GLY A 31 -6.45 9.10 -6.71
N ALA A 32 -6.57 10.41 -6.51
CA ALA A 32 -7.21 11.29 -7.49
C ALA A 32 -6.47 11.30 -8.84
N HIS A 33 -5.15 11.27 -8.82
CA HIS A 33 -4.32 11.14 -10.01
C HIS A 33 -4.63 9.84 -10.78
N ASN A 34 -4.64 8.69 -10.12
CA ASN A 34 -5.00 7.41 -10.76
C ASN A 34 -6.42 7.40 -11.32
N LEU A 35 -7.37 8.10 -10.68
CA LEU A 35 -8.72 8.26 -11.23
C LEU A 35 -8.72 9.09 -12.52
N ILE A 36 -7.89 10.13 -12.60
CA ILE A 36 -7.70 10.92 -13.83
C ILE A 36 -7.06 10.03 -14.90
N MET A 37 -6.02 9.27 -14.58
CA MET A 37 -5.37 8.37 -15.53
C MET A 37 -6.34 7.32 -16.08
N LEU A 38 -7.17 6.69 -15.24
CA LEU A 38 -8.26 5.81 -15.70
C LEU A 38 -9.21 6.49 -16.69
N LEU A 39 -9.56 7.75 -16.41
CA LEU A 39 -10.41 8.51 -17.31
C LEU A 39 -9.70 8.81 -18.64
N LEU A 40 -8.41 9.14 -18.61
CA LEU A 40 -7.62 9.34 -19.83
C LEU A 40 -7.55 8.05 -20.66
N THR A 41 -7.28 6.89 -20.04
CA THR A 41 -7.31 5.57 -20.72
C THR A 41 -8.68 5.21 -21.27
N PHE A 42 -9.75 5.62 -20.59
CA PHE A 42 -11.11 5.44 -21.09
C PHE A 42 -11.43 6.32 -22.29
N LEU A 43 -11.01 7.59 -22.23
CA LEU A 43 -11.23 8.54 -23.31
C LEU A 43 -10.33 8.29 -24.50
N ASP A 44 -9.19 7.61 -24.32
CA ASP A 44 -8.29 7.24 -25.40
C ASP A 44 -8.97 6.27 -26.37
N HIS A 45 -9.43 6.81 -27.49
CA HIS A 45 -9.94 6.05 -28.61
C HIS A 45 -8.77 5.94 -29.60
N ASN A 46 -8.17 4.75 -29.71
CA ASN A 46 -7.18 4.40 -30.75
C ASN A 46 -7.85 4.41 -32.15
N ASP A 47 -8.38 5.55 -32.56
CA ASP A 47 -8.92 5.76 -33.90
C ASP A 47 -7.72 6.08 -34.83
N ASP A 48 -7.05 5.04 -35.31
CA ASP A 48 -5.92 5.15 -36.25
C ASP A 48 -6.28 5.83 -37.60
N ASP A 49 -7.58 6.05 -37.86
CA ASP A 49 -8.12 6.63 -39.10
C ASP A 49 -8.00 8.15 -39.21
N CYS A 50 -7.52 8.83 -38.17
CA CYS A 50 -7.44 10.29 -38.12
C CYS A 50 -6.31 10.93 -38.93
N GLY A 51 -5.39 10.13 -39.48
CA GLY A 51 -4.27 10.65 -40.27
C GLY A 51 -3.29 11.50 -39.45
N ASP A 52 -3.09 11.13 -38.18
CA ASP A 52 -2.24 11.89 -37.26
C ASP A 52 -0.82 12.06 -37.82
N PRO A 53 -0.23 13.26 -37.69
CA PRO A 53 1.17 13.47 -38.04
C PRO A 53 2.05 12.52 -37.23
N PHE A 54 3.12 11.97 -37.84
CA PHE A 54 4.08 11.01 -37.24
C PHE A 54 4.78 11.47 -35.93
N GLU A 55 4.43 12.63 -35.37
CA GLU A 55 5.04 13.23 -34.19
C GLU A 55 4.24 12.92 -32.91
N SER A 56 4.89 12.25 -31.95
CA SER A 56 4.33 11.79 -30.66
C SER A 56 4.02 12.91 -29.65
N ARG A 57 4.23 14.17 -30.03
CA ARG A 57 4.08 15.35 -29.15
C ARG A 57 2.74 16.05 -29.27
N LEU A 58 1.95 15.68 -30.27
CA LEU A 58 0.58 16.17 -30.43
C LEU A 58 -0.37 15.12 -29.84
N ALA A 59 -1.49 15.58 -29.29
CA ALA A 59 -2.56 14.67 -28.90
C ALA A 59 -3.02 13.90 -30.14
N ARG A 60 -3.05 12.57 -30.08
CA ARG A 60 -3.67 11.75 -31.13
C ARG A 60 -5.14 12.13 -31.25
N CYS A 61 -5.72 12.07 -32.43
CA CYS A 61 -7.16 12.30 -32.53
C CYS A 61 -7.91 11.27 -31.67
N GLY A 62 -8.80 11.77 -30.82
CA GLY A 62 -9.51 10.93 -29.84
C GLY A 62 -8.84 10.88 -28.46
N SER A 63 -7.56 11.25 -28.33
CA SER A 63 -6.88 11.30 -27.04
C SER A 63 -6.87 12.73 -26.46
N PRO A 64 -7.17 12.92 -25.17
CA PRO A 64 -7.12 14.24 -24.53
C PRO A 64 -5.70 14.77 -24.30
N VAL A 65 -4.67 13.90 -24.36
CA VAL A 65 -3.27 14.23 -24.11
C VAL A 65 -2.36 13.55 -25.14
N SER A 66 -1.16 14.08 -25.37
CA SER A 66 -0.15 13.38 -26.16
C SER A 66 0.39 12.17 -25.40
N ASP A 67 0.78 11.14 -26.13
CA ASP A 67 1.39 9.91 -25.62
C ASP A 67 2.58 10.16 -24.65
N GLU A 68 3.46 11.12 -24.99
CA GLU A 68 4.58 11.53 -24.12
C GLU A 68 4.12 12.12 -22.78
N VAL A 69 3.08 12.96 -22.80
CA VAL A 69 2.53 13.55 -21.58
C VAL A 69 1.80 12.51 -20.75
N PHE A 70 1.07 11.58 -21.38
CA PHE A 70 0.38 10.49 -20.69
C PHE A 70 1.37 9.66 -19.87
N HIS A 71 2.42 9.15 -20.51
CA HIS A 71 3.42 8.31 -19.84
C HIS A 71 4.25 9.08 -18.80
N LEU A 72 4.55 10.37 -19.01
CA LEU A 72 5.18 11.19 -17.96
C LEU A 72 4.26 11.39 -16.75
N LEU A 73 2.96 11.56 -16.98
CA LEU A 73 1.94 11.62 -15.93
C LEU A 73 1.74 10.26 -15.26
N ASP A 74 2.08 9.16 -15.92
CA ASP A 74 2.01 7.82 -15.35
C ASP A 74 3.19 7.57 -14.38
N PHE A 75 4.41 7.49 -14.91
CA PHE A 75 5.57 6.99 -14.17
C PHE A 75 6.04 7.91 -13.03
N TRP A 76 5.98 9.24 -13.20
CA TRP A 76 6.52 10.17 -12.18
C TRP A 76 5.68 10.18 -10.90
N PRO A 77 4.34 10.26 -10.95
CA PRO A 77 3.50 10.08 -9.78
C PRO A 77 3.67 8.72 -9.11
N THR A 78 3.88 7.63 -9.86
CA THR A 78 4.19 6.31 -9.28
C THR A 78 5.49 6.35 -8.48
N PHE A 79 6.56 6.92 -9.02
CA PHE A 79 7.81 7.14 -8.29
C PHE A 79 7.63 8.03 -7.05
N ALA A 80 6.91 9.14 -7.18
CA ALA A 80 6.63 10.04 -6.06
C ALA A 80 5.86 9.31 -4.95
N PHE A 81 4.90 8.45 -5.32
CA PHE A 81 4.16 7.65 -4.37
C PHE A 81 5.03 6.59 -3.68
N ALA A 82 5.95 5.95 -4.39
CA ALA A 82 6.94 5.03 -3.80
C ALA A 82 7.84 5.71 -2.76
N LEU A 83 8.23 6.98 -2.98
CA LEU A 83 8.93 7.76 -1.97
C LEU A 83 8.07 7.96 -0.71
N LEU A 84 6.78 8.28 -0.88
CA LEU A 84 5.85 8.50 0.23
C LEU A 84 5.60 7.23 1.04
N THR A 85 5.40 6.09 0.38
CA THR A 85 5.23 4.80 1.06
C THR A 85 6.49 4.45 1.85
N SER A 86 7.69 4.71 1.31
CA SER A 86 8.95 4.47 2.00
C SER A 86 9.07 5.21 3.35
N PHE A 87 8.55 6.44 3.44
CA PHE A 87 8.55 7.21 4.69
C PHE A 87 7.61 6.59 5.74
N SER A 88 6.42 6.13 5.34
CA SER A 88 5.47 5.48 6.24
C SER A 88 5.99 4.16 6.82
N PHE A 89 6.85 3.46 6.08
CA PHE A 89 7.39 2.15 6.47
C PHE A 89 8.86 2.17 6.92
N ALA A 90 9.49 3.34 7.10
CA ALA A 90 10.92 3.47 7.42
C ALA A 90 11.37 2.72 8.70
N GLN A 91 10.44 2.47 9.63
CA GLN A 91 10.69 1.72 10.86
C GLN A 91 10.48 0.21 10.75
N SER A 92 10.04 -0.29 9.60
CA SER A 92 9.80 -1.72 9.37
C SER A 92 11.10 -2.47 9.06
N SER A 93 11.08 -3.79 9.24
CA SER A 93 12.13 -4.70 8.76
C SER A 93 12.17 -4.84 7.23
N MET A 94 11.31 -4.12 6.50
CA MET A 94 11.14 -4.25 5.04
C MET A 94 11.93 -3.21 4.24
N ARG A 95 13.00 -2.62 4.82
CA ARG A 95 13.78 -1.54 4.18
C ARG A 95 14.30 -1.88 2.79
N ILE A 96 14.76 -3.12 2.57
CA ILE A 96 15.26 -3.55 1.25
C ILE A 96 14.13 -3.51 0.22
N MET A 97 12.92 -3.95 0.58
CA MET A 97 11.77 -3.87 -0.33
C MET A 97 11.46 -2.42 -0.67
N LEU A 98 11.42 -1.52 0.31
CA LEU A 98 11.14 -0.10 0.07
C LEU A 98 12.20 0.54 -0.84
N MET A 99 13.47 0.14 -0.70
CA MET A 99 14.54 0.60 -1.60
C MET A 99 14.35 0.05 -3.03
N LEU A 100 13.89 -1.19 -3.17
CA LEU A 100 13.59 -1.78 -4.47
C LEU A 100 12.39 -1.08 -5.13
N GLU A 101 11.30 -0.84 -4.40
CA GLU A 101 10.09 -0.13 -4.88
C GLU A 101 10.44 1.28 -5.39
N VAL A 102 11.25 2.02 -4.64
CA VAL A 102 11.73 3.35 -5.06
C VAL A 102 12.64 3.24 -6.29
N SER A 103 13.50 2.23 -6.37
CA SER A 103 14.43 2.07 -7.49
C SER A 103 13.71 1.64 -8.78
N PHE A 104 12.79 0.69 -8.67
CA PHE A 104 12.04 0.15 -9.79
C PHE A 104 10.92 1.06 -10.29
N SER A 105 10.50 2.05 -9.52
CA SER A 105 9.64 3.14 -10.03
C SER A 105 10.47 4.31 -10.61
N PHE A 106 11.65 4.59 -10.04
CA PHE A 106 12.52 5.66 -10.54
C PHE A 106 13.13 5.36 -11.92
N VAL A 107 13.59 4.13 -12.13
CA VAL A 107 14.26 3.74 -13.39
C VAL A 107 13.33 3.91 -14.60
N PRO A 108 12.09 3.36 -14.62
CA PRO A 108 11.10 3.60 -15.68
C PRO A 108 10.81 5.08 -15.91
N ALA A 109 10.58 5.87 -14.85
CA ALA A 109 10.32 7.30 -14.97
C ALA A 109 11.46 8.04 -15.69
N MET A 110 12.71 7.69 -15.38
CA MET A 110 13.88 8.25 -16.06
C MET A 110 14.01 7.75 -17.51
N LEU A 111 13.76 6.48 -17.78
CA LEU A 111 13.84 5.89 -19.11
C LEU A 111 12.84 6.53 -20.08
N VAL A 112 11.58 6.68 -19.65
CA VAL A 112 10.53 7.38 -20.41
C VAL A 112 10.86 8.85 -20.63
N THR A 113 11.44 9.52 -19.64
CA THR A 113 11.89 10.91 -19.78
C THR A 113 13.02 11.06 -20.81
N LEU A 114 13.87 10.04 -20.99
CA LEU A 114 14.97 10.08 -21.95
C LEU A 114 14.50 9.84 -23.38
N ASP A 115 13.73 8.77 -23.61
CA ASP A 115 13.22 8.40 -24.93
C ASP A 115 12.06 7.42 -24.77
N LEU A 116 10.83 7.93 -24.74
CA LEU A 116 9.62 7.12 -24.66
C LEU A 116 9.60 6.03 -25.73
N LYS A 117 9.77 6.39 -27.01
CA LYS A 117 9.64 5.46 -28.14
C LYS A 117 10.58 4.26 -28.02
N LYS A 118 11.76 4.47 -27.43
CA LYS A 118 12.74 3.41 -27.24
C LYS A 118 12.49 2.57 -25.99
N PHE A 119 12.00 3.18 -24.91
CA PHE A 119 12.00 2.56 -23.59
C PHE A 119 10.62 2.30 -22.99
N GLU A 120 9.53 2.64 -23.66
CA GLU A 120 8.15 2.42 -23.21
C GLU A 120 7.92 0.98 -22.75
N VAL A 121 8.15 0.00 -23.65
CA VAL A 121 7.97 -1.44 -23.36
C VAL A 121 8.80 -1.88 -22.16
N LEU A 122 10.09 -1.53 -22.14
CA LEU A 122 10.98 -1.90 -21.03
C LEU A 122 10.55 -1.26 -19.71
N SER A 123 10.01 -0.05 -19.76
CA SER A 123 9.58 0.71 -18.57
C SER A 123 8.37 0.06 -17.92
N HIS A 124 7.34 -0.28 -18.71
CA HIS A 124 6.18 -1.03 -18.22
C HIS A 124 6.55 -2.43 -17.72
N GLU A 125 7.44 -3.15 -18.41
CA GLU A 125 7.90 -4.46 -17.94
C GLU A 125 8.57 -4.38 -16.56
N ILE A 126 9.40 -3.37 -16.32
CA ILE A 126 10.05 -3.16 -15.02
C ILE A 126 9.01 -2.85 -13.93
N GLU A 127 8.06 -1.97 -14.21
CA GLU A 127 6.99 -1.59 -13.28
C GLU A 127 6.09 -2.78 -12.91
N TYR A 128 5.64 -3.55 -13.90
CA TYR A 128 4.80 -4.73 -13.64
C TYR A 128 5.56 -5.84 -12.89
N LEU A 129 6.87 -5.96 -13.12
CA LEU A 129 7.72 -6.85 -12.32
C LEU A 129 7.86 -6.39 -10.87
N ASP A 130 7.94 -5.08 -10.61
CA ASP A 130 7.94 -4.54 -9.25
C ASP A 130 6.60 -4.79 -8.55
N GLU A 131 5.48 -4.56 -9.24
CA GLU A 131 4.16 -4.88 -8.71
C GLU A 131 4.00 -6.37 -8.39
N LEU A 132 4.50 -7.25 -9.26
CA LEU A 132 4.53 -8.69 -9.02
C LEU A 132 5.39 -9.06 -7.80
N ALA A 133 6.59 -8.49 -7.68
CA ALA A 133 7.49 -8.73 -6.56
C ALA A 133 6.85 -8.31 -5.23
N ARG A 134 6.21 -7.13 -5.21
CA ARG A 134 5.44 -6.59 -4.08
C ARG A 134 4.27 -7.50 -3.72
N ALA A 135 3.51 -7.96 -4.70
CA ALA A 135 2.38 -8.87 -4.50
C ALA A 135 2.82 -10.23 -3.92
N ILE A 136 3.91 -10.82 -4.43
CA ILE A 136 4.47 -12.08 -3.93
C ILE A 136 4.91 -11.92 -2.47
N LEU A 137 5.57 -10.81 -2.14
CA LEU A 137 6.02 -10.59 -0.78
C LEU A 137 4.84 -10.36 0.16
N LEU A 138 3.83 -9.59 -0.26
CA LEU A 138 2.61 -9.40 0.50
C LEU A 138 1.89 -10.74 0.72
N ALA A 139 1.85 -11.60 -0.30
CA ALA A 139 1.33 -12.95 -0.18
C ALA A 139 2.15 -13.81 0.81
N ALA A 140 3.48 -13.73 0.78
CA ALA A 140 4.32 -14.44 1.73
C ALA A 140 3.99 -14.03 3.18
N LEU A 141 3.78 -12.73 3.42
CA LEU A 141 3.48 -12.16 4.73
C LEU A 141 2.02 -12.39 5.17
N LEU A 142 1.05 -12.26 4.27
CA LEU A 142 -0.38 -12.36 4.56
C LEU A 142 -0.89 -13.76 4.22
N ARG A 143 -1.10 -14.60 5.23
CA ARG A 143 -1.57 -15.99 5.06
C ARG A 143 -2.91 -16.15 4.32
N LYS A 144 -3.75 -15.10 4.24
CA LYS A 144 -5.13 -15.17 3.73
C LYS A 144 -5.41 -14.37 2.45
N ALA A 145 -4.52 -13.48 2.02
CA ALA A 145 -4.75 -12.57 0.88
C ALA A 145 -3.82 -12.84 -0.31
N ARG A 146 -3.27 -14.05 -0.39
CA ARG A 146 -2.14 -14.42 -1.25
C ARG A 146 -2.46 -14.42 -2.74
N VAL A 147 -3.64 -14.95 -3.07
CA VAL A 147 -3.97 -15.27 -4.46
C VAL A 147 -4.40 -14.02 -5.19
N ILE A 148 -5.27 -13.20 -4.59
CA ILE A 148 -5.86 -12.04 -5.25
C ILE A 148 -4.79 -10.98 -5.58
N SER A 149 -3.86 -10.72 -4.66
CA SER A 149 -2.82 -9.71 -4.87
C SER A 149 -1.85 -10.06 -6.01
N ALA A 150 -1.53 -11.34 -6.20
CA ALA A 150 -0.63 -11.78 -7.27
C ALA A 150 -1.32 -11.90 -8.65
N LEU A 151 -2.65 -12.01 -8.70
CA LEU A 151 -3.38 -12.16 -9.96
C LEU A 151 -3.39 -10.87 -10.79
N ILE A 152 -3.44 -9.70 -10.15
CA ILE A 152 -3.50 -8.39 -10.81
C ILE A 152 -2.22 -8.13 -11.65
N PRO A 153 -0.99 -8.18 -11.09
CA PRO A 153 0.23 -7.97 -11.87
C PRO A 153 0.47 -9.05 -12.93
N CYS A 154 0.01 -10.29 -12.69
CA CYS A 154 0.01 -11.31 -13.72
C CYS A 154 -0.94 -10.98 -14.88
N ALA A 155 -2.12 -10.41 -14.59
CA ALA A 155 -3.06 -9.98 -15.61
C ALA A 155 -2.54 -8.77 -16.40
N GLN A 156 -1.84 -7.83 -15.75
CA GLN A 156 -1.15 -6.72 -16.41
C GLN A 156 -0.08 -7.24 -17.39
N LEU A 157 0.87 -8.05 -16.91
CA LEU A 157 1.91 -8.64 -17.76
C LEU A 157 1.34 -9.43 -18.94
N LEU A 158 0.31 -10.24 -18.69
CA LEU A 158 -0.32 -11.06 -19.73
C LEU A 158 -1.07 -10.19 -20.75
N SER A 159 -1.84 -9.21 -20.28
CA SER A 159 -2.59 -8.33 -21.18
C SER A 159 -1.65 -7.49 -22.05
N TYR A 160 -0.64 -6.87 -21.45
CA TYR A 160 0.36 -6.05 -22.14
C TYR A 160 1.07 -6.82 -23.26
N ASN A 161 1.49 -8.06 -22.99
CA ASN A 161 2.31 -8.83 -23.92
C ASN A 161 1.54 -9.69 -24.92
N CYS A 162 0.26 -10.00 -24.67
CA CYS A 162 -0.46 -11.03 -25.46
C CYS A 162 -1.74 -10.54 -26.14
N LEU A 163 -2.21 -9.32 -25.87
CA LEU A 163 -3.44 -8.77 -26.46
C LEU A 163 -3.13 -7.64 -27.44
N ALA A 164 -3.95 -7.50 -28.48
CA ALA A 164 -3.79 -6.44 -29.49
C ALA A 164 -3.99 -5.03 -28.91
N ASP A 165 -4.86 -4.89 -27.90
CA ASP A 165 -5.08 -3.66 -27.13
C ASP A 165 -4.47 -3.80 -25.71
N GLY A 166 -3.32 -4.47 -25.65
CA GLY A 166 -2.69 -4.93 -24.41
C GLY A 166 -2.30 -3.79 -23.48
N GLU A 167 -1.71 -2.73 -24.03
CA GLU A 167 -1.32 -1.50 -23.33
C GLU A 167 -2.50 -0.89 -22.57
N ARG A 168 -3.57 -0.54 -23.29
CA ARG A 168 -4.75 0.07 -22.71
C ARG A 168 -5.39 -0.80 -21.61
N ILE A 169 -5.49 -2.11 -21.87
CA ILE A 169 -6.05 -3.06 -20.87
C ILE A 169 -5.15 -3.12 -19.62
N SER A 170 -3.83 -3.14 -19.79
CA SER A 170 -2.89 -3.15 -18.68
C SER A 170 -2.93 -1.86 -17.85
N HIS A 171 -3.06 -0.70 -18.50
CA HIS A 171 -3.27 0.59 -17.82
C HIS A 171 -4.53 0.61 -16.95
N TYR A 172 -5.64 0.00 -17.39
CA TYR A 172 -6.82 -0.12 -16.52
C TYR A 172 -6.53 -0.89 -15.24
N PHE A 173 -5.83 -2.02 -15.33
CA PHE A 173 -5.47 -2.82 -14.16
C PHE A 173 -4.51 -2.06 -13.24
N GLU A 174 -3.53 -1.39 -13.84
CA GLU A 174 -2.55 -0.56 -13.18
C GLU A 174 -3.17 0.57 -12.38
N PHE A 175 -3.96 1.44 -13.01
CA PHE A 175 -4.53 2.57 -12.29
C PHE A 175 -5.60 2.13 -11.27
N CYS A 176 -6.28 1.01 -11.49
CA CYS A 176 -7.11 0.39 -10.46
C CYS A 176 -6.26 -0.09 -9.26
N SER A 177 -5.13 -0.76 -9.52
CA SER A 177 -4.16 -1.18 -8.50
C SER A 177 -3.62 0.03 -7.72
N GLY A 178 -3.30 1.12 -8.42
CA GLY A 178 -2.87 2.39 -7.86
C GLY A 178 -3.93 3.02 -6.93
N LEU A 179 -5.20 3.04 -7.33
CA LEU A 179 -6.32 3.49 -6.49
C LEU A 179 -6.44 2.66 -5.20
N PHE A 180 -6.39 1.33 -5.30
CA PHE A 180 -6.47 0.46 -4.13
C PHE A 180 -5.25 0.65 -3.22
N SER A 181 -4.06 0.80 -3.80
CA SER A 181 -2.82 1.06 -3.06
C SER A 181 -2.88 2.41 -2.32
N ALA A 182 -3.40 3.46 -2.98
CA ALA A 182 -3.63 4.77 -2.38
C ALA A 182 -4.60 4.70 -1.19
N ALA A 183 -5.73 4.01 -1.36
CA ALA A 183 -6.71 3.83 -0.30
C ALA A 183 -6.13 3.05 0.89
N ALA A 184 -5.40 1.96 0.64
CA ALA A 184 -4.76 1.16 1.69
C ALA A 184 -3.74 1.99 2.49
N THR A 185 -2.90 2.78 1.80
CA THR A 185 -1.91 3.66 2.44
C THR A 185 -2.59 4.76 3.25
N PHE A 186 -3.67 5.36 2.74
CA PHE A 186 -4.47 6.35 3.49
C PHE A 186 -4.98 5.76 4.81
N TRP A 187 -5.64 4.60 4.76
CA TRP A 187 -6.20 3.96 5.95
C TRP A 187 -5.12 3.61 6.97
N LEU A 188 -4.01 3.03 6.52
CA LEU A 188 -2.89 2.69 7.41
C LEU A 188 -2.29 3.93 8.09
N CYS A 189 -2.12 5.02 7.34
CA CYS A 189 -1.58 6.26 7.89
C CYS A 189 -2.54 6.89 8.91
N MET A 190 -3.85 6.87 8.64
CA MET A 190 -4.84 7.37 9.59
C MET A 190 -4.90 6.54 10.88
N ASP A 191 -4.81 5.22 10.79
CA ASP A 191 -4.73 4.34 11.95
C ASP A 191 -3.48 4.62 12.79
N ASN A 192 -2.32 4.77 12.14
CA ASN A 192 -1.05 5.10 12.81
C ASN A 192 -1.10 6.47 13.49
N LYS A 193 -1.73 7.46 12.85
CA LYS A 193 -1.95 8.80 13.43
C LYS A 193 -2.80 8.70 14.71
N ILE A 194 -3.94 8.03 14.65
CA ILE A 194 -4.85 7.86 15.80
C ILE A 194 -4.13 7.16 16.96
N GLN A 195 -3.33 6.14 16.66
CA GLN A 195 -2.52 5.45 17.67
C GLN A 195 -1.51 6.40 18.32
N ALA A 196 -0.76 7.17 17.53
CA ALA A 196 0.21 8.13 18.04
C ALA A 196 -0.45 9.20 18.93
N GLU A 197 -1.61 9.73 18.54
CA GLU A 197 -2.38 10.69 19.34
C GLU A 197 -2.90 10.08 20.65
N SER A 198 -3.37 8.84 20.61
CA SER A 198 -3.81 8.13 21.81
C SER A 198 -2.66 7.93 22.82
N GLU A 199 -1.45 7.64 22.33
CA GLU A 199 -0.25 7.51 23.18
C GLU A 199 0.19 8.86 23.75
N ILE A 200 0.13 9.94 22.96
CA ILE A 200 0.40 11.31 23.42
C ILE A 200 -0.57 11.69 24.56
N ILE A 201 -1.86 11.47 24.37
CA ILE A 201 -2.89 11.77 25.38
C ILE A 201 -2.62 10.96 26.65
N CYS A 202 -2.32 9.66 26.51
CA CYS A 202 -1.98 8.80 27.64
C CYS A 202 -0.75 9.31 28.40
N ILE A 203 0.32 9.74 27.72
CA ILE A 203 1.52 10.29 28.36
C ILE A 203 1.21 11.60 29.10
N CYS A 204 0.45 12.51 28.48
CA CYS A 204 0.08 13.79 29.08
C CYS A 204 -0.87 13.61 30.28
N GLN A 205 -1.78 12.64 30.22
CA GLN A 205 -2.77 12.36 31.29
C GLN A 205 -2.27 11.38 32.36
N ALA A 206 -1.28 10.54 32.08
CA ALA A 206 -0.65 9.63 33.04
C ALA A 206 0.10 10.38 34.16
N GLN A 207 0.31 11.69 34.00
CA GLN A 207 0.70 12.57 35.11
C GLN A 207 -0.43 12.76 36.16
N GLY A 208 -1.65 12.23 35.95
CA GLY A 208 -2.74 12.26 36.93
C GLY A 208 -3.73 11.07 36.98
N TYR A 209 -4.03 10.34 35.88
CA TYR A 209 -5.26 9.50 35.87
C TYR A 209 -5.22 8.15 35.09
N CYS A 210 -4.21 7.86 34.27
CA CYS A 210 -4.25 6.69 33.36
C CYS A 210 -3.95 5.30 33.97
N ARG A 211 -4.15 5.09 35.28
CA ARG A 211 -4.05 3.73 35.86
C ARG A 211 -5.30 2.87 35.68
N ASN A 212 -6.46 3.46 35.38
CA ASN A 212 -7.75 2.76 35.44
C ASN A 212 -8.52 2.64 34.12
N LEU A 213 -7.98 3.12 32.99
CA LEU A 213 -8.58 2.84 31.69
C LEU A 213 -8.08 1.48 31.21
N ASP A 214 -8.81 0.44 31.62
CA ASP A 214 -8.84 -0.88 30.98
C ASP A 214 -9.42 -0.73 29.57
N SER A 215 -8.66 -0.05 28.70
CA SER A 215 -8.85 -0.15 27.26
C SER A 215 -8.64 -1.62 26.89
N PRO A 216 -9.50 -2.25 26.07
CA PRO A 216 -9.35 -3.64 25.64
C PRO A 216 -7.99 -3.94 24.97
N HIS A 217 -7.21 -2.92 24.58
CA HIS A 217 -5.83 -3.07 24.11
C HIS A 217 -4.79 -3.29 25.23
N SER A 218 -5.06 -2.90 26.47
CA SER A 218 -4.14 -3.09 27.61
C SER A 218 -4.08 -4.56 28.08
N ALA A 219 -5.17 -5.30 27.92
CA ALA A 219 -5.24 -6.74 28.19
C ALA A 219 -4.34 -7.56 27.24
N ILE A 220 -4.19 -7.10 25.98
CA ILE A 220 -3.30 -7.74 25.00
C ILE A 220 -1.83 -7.49 25.34
N ARG A 221 -1.48 -6.29 25.85
CA ARG A 221 -0.09 -5.95 26.22
C ARG A 221 0.40 -6.69 27.48
N ARG A 222 -0.48 -7.04 28.43
CA ARG A 222 -0.08 -7.80 29.64
C ARG A 222 0.25 -9.27 29.38
N ARG A 223 -0.29 -9.89 28.31
CA ARG A 223 0.09 -11.26 27.92
C ARG A 223 1.41 -11.34 27.14
N SER A 224 1.87 -10.23 26.55
CA SER A 224 3.10 -10.21 25.73
C SER A 224 4.41 -10.05 26.51
N ARG A 225 4.39 -9.81 27.83
CA ARG A 225 5.63 -9.69 28.64
C ARG A 225 6.17 -11.01 29.20
N ARG A 226 5.48 -12.13 29.02
CA ARG A 226 5.96 -13.48 29.42
C ARG A 226 6.46 -14.35 28.26
N GLY A 227 6.42 -13.86 27.03
CA GLY A 227 7.00 -14.54 25.89
C GLY A 227 7.61 -13.50 24.96
N ARG A 228 8.87 -13.71 24.58
CA ARG A 228 9.57 -12.95 23.55
C ARG A 228 8.76 -13.08 22.25
N VAL A 229 7.88 -12.11 21.97
CA VAL A 229 7.02 -12.11 20.77
C VAL A 229 7.60 -11.14 19.75
N SER A 230 8.05 -11.71 18.64
CA SER A 230 8.38 -11.02 17.40
C SER A 230 7.21 -10.12 16.97
N ILE A 231 7.50 -8.86 16.63
CA ILE A 231 6.52 -7.89 16.14
C ILE A 231 5.98 -8.41 14.81
N THR A 232 4.83 -9.07 14.87
CA THR A 232 4.08 -9.47 13.68
C THR A 232 3.02 -8.40 13.42
N LEU A 233 2.95 -7.97 12.16
CA LEU A 233 2.00 -7.06 11.51
C LEU A 233 0.56 -7.10 12.11
N PRO A 234 -0.19 -5.98 12.12
CA PRO A 234 -1.47 -5.87 12.81
C PRO A 234 -2.48 -6.89 12.28
N THR A 235 -3.01 -7.68 13.20
CA THR A 235 -4.03 -8.69 12.95
C THR A 235 -5.40 -8.01 12.91
N LEU A 236 -5.79 -7.45 11.76
CA LEU A 236 -7.10 -6.81 11.55
C LEU A 236 -8.17 -7.69 10.89
N LEU A 237 -8.01 -9.02 10.87
CA LEU A 237 -9.04 -9.96 10.35
C LEU A 237 -9.16 -11.25 11.18
N ARG A 238 -9.53 -11.09 12.46
CA ARG A 238 -9.98 -12.22 13.29
C ARG A 238 -11.14 -11.83 14.21
N GLN A 239 -12.27 -11.48 13.62
CA GLN A 239 -13.58 -11.71 14.24
C GLN A 239 -14.42 -12.55 13.29
N GLY A 240 -15.08 -13.57 13.84
CA GLY A 240 -16.01 -14.44 13.12
C GLY A 240 -15.46 -15.84 12.89
N THR A 241 -15.50 -16.71 13.90
CA THR A 241 -16.19 -18.00 13.81
C THR A 241 -16.12 -18.77 15.13
N SER A 242 -17.32 -18.97 15.69
CA SER A 242 -17.79 -20.13 16.45
C SER A 242 -16.93 -20.65 17.61
N GLN A 243 -17.34 -20.26 18.81
CA GLN A 243 -17.45 -21.19 19.94
C GLN A 243 -18.13 -22.49 19.47
N LYS A 244 -17.42 -23.61 19.56
CA LYS A 244 -18.00 -24.94 19.73
C LYS A 244 -17.18 -25.66 20.79
N ASN A 245 -17.80 -25.75 21.97
CA ASN A 245 -17.80 -26.84 22.93
C ASN A 245 -16.48 -27.60 23.14
N LEU A 246 -15.80 -27.27 24.24
CA LEU A 246 -15.14 -28.27 25.06
C LEU A 246 -16.21 -29.00 25.86
N GLU A 247 -16.43 -30.28 25.55
CA GLU A 247 -16.82 -31.29 26.53
C GLU A 247 -15.81 -32.43 26.38
N GLU A 248 -14.86 -32.49 27.32
CA GLU A 248 -14.10 -33.69 27.61
C GLU A 248 -14.79 -34.40 28.78
N ALA A 249 -15.15 -35.66 28.57
CA ALA A 249 -15.49 -36.63 29.62
C ALA A 249 -14.26 -36.88 30.52
N PRO A 250 -14.42 -37.43 31.74
CA PRO A 250 -14.49 -38.90 31.80
C PRO A 250 -15.37 -39.52 32.91
N ILE A 251 -15.71 -40.76 32.60
CA ILE A 251 -16.13 -41.93 33.37
C ILE A 251 -15.69 -41.94 34.84
N ALA A 252 -16.64 -42.20 35.75
CA ALA A 252 -16.41 -42.91 37.00
C ALA A 252 -17.62 -43.80 37.33
N ASP A 253 -17.34 -45.09 37.40
CA ASP A 253 -18.21 -46.21 37.76
C ASP A 253 -18.24 -46.36 39.28
N TYR A 254 -19.43 -46.45 39.90
CA TYR A 254 -19.66 -47.10 41.19
C TYR A 254 -21.16 -47.40 41.33
N GLY A 255 -21.49 -48.70 41.28
CA GLY A 255 -22.83 -49.21 41.60
C GLY A 255 -23.13 -49.20 43.10
N ALA A 256 -24.42 -49.25 43.43
CA ALA A 256 -24.94 -49.83 44.68
C ALA A 256 -26.48 -49.99 44.60
N VAL A 257 -26.90 -51.25 44.80
CA VAL A 257 -28.21 -51.80 45.21
C VAL A 257 -29.39 -51.70 44.23
#